data_AF-A0A0K1NKA6-F1
#
_entry.id   AF-A0A0K1NKA6-F1
#
_cell.length_a   1.000
_cell.length_b   1.000
_cell.length_c   1.000
_cell.angle_alpha   90.00
_cell.angle_beta   90.00
_cell.angle_gamma   90.00
#
_symmetry.space_group_name_H-M   'P 1'
#
loop_
_entity.id
_entity.type
_entity.pdbx_description
1 polymer ?
#
loop_
_entity_poly.entity_id
_entity_poly.type
_entity_poly.pdbx_seq_one_letter_code
_entity_poly.pdbx_strand_id
1 'polypeptide(L)'
;MEKKRSIKTKNILRFAIWILILSFVVICVCYLSWAALFRPVPGNQPELSVKEKEYFNEMEGKEGWDYVRRSVYNINKSGESLHQRLVDLDKDYAYMFRTKINDSITFFSLPNKTEDTIALHLYNHIIHKSPRLKKIIIIFNYDEDLNERASIGHSRTEEYAVRGKRLVKLKHDTE
;
A
#
# COMPACT_ATOMS: atom_id res chain seq x y z
N MET A 1 -60.09 41.12 -3.53
CA MET A 1 -59.66 39.80 -4.08
C MET A 1 -58.19 39.45 -3.82
N GLU A 2 -57.45 40.18 -2.98
CA GLU A 2 -55.98 40.00 -2.87
C GLU A 2 -55.53 38.86 -1.94
N LYS A 3 -56.33 38.54 -0.90
CA LYS A 3 -55.96 37.55 0.13
C LYS A 3 -55.76 36.13 -0.41
N LYS A 4 -56.53 35.73 -1.43
CA LYS A 4 -56.49 34.39 -2.05
C LYS A 4 -55.26 34.18 -2.95
N ARG A 5 -54.76 35.25 -3.58
CA ARG A 5 -53.60 35.22 -4.49
C ARG A 5 -52.27 35.15 -3.71
N SER A 6 -52.17 35.83 -2.56
CA SER A 6 -50.94 35.79 -1.74
C SER A 6 -50.73 34.44 -1.05
N ILE A 7 -51.80 33.74 -0.62
CA ILE A 7 -51.72 32.39 -0.03
C ILE A 7 -51.26 31.36 -1.07
N LYS A 8 -51.82 31.41 -2.29
CA LYS A 8 -51.43 30.50 -3.39
C LYS A 8 -49.95 30.68 -3.76
N THR A 9 -49.47 31.92 -3.81
CA THR A 9 -48.06 32.24 -4.11
C THR A 9 -47.12 31.80 -2.99
N LYS A 10 -47.51 31.98 -1.71
CA LYS A 10 -46.74 31.49 -0.55
C LYS A 10 -46.64 29.96 -0.51
N ASN A 11 -47.69 29.24 -0.92
CA ASN A 11 -47.67 27.79 -0.99
C ASN A 11 -46.79 27.27 -2.13
N ILE A 12 -46.82 27.93 -3.30
CA ILE A 12 -45.93 27.62 -4.42
C ILE A 12 -44.47 27.88 -4.05
N LEU A 13 -44.20 29.01 -3.37
CA LEU A 13 -42.85 29.34 -2.91
C LEU A 13 -42.35 28.32 -1.87
N ARG A 14 -43.20 27.93 -0.91
CA ARG A 14 -42.86 26.85 0.03
C ARG A 14 -42.54 25.54 -0.69
N PHE A 15 -43.33 25.16 -1.68
CA PHE A 15 -43.10 23.93 -2.45
C PHE A 15 -41.78 23.99 -3.24
N ALA A 16 -41.48 25.12 -3.87
CA ALA A 16 -40.22 25.33 -4.59
C ALA A 16 -39.00 25.25 -3.64
N ILE A 17 -39.09 25.83 -2.44
CA ILE A 17 -38.05 25.72 -1.41
C ILE A 17 -37.84 24.27 -0.99
N TRP A 18 -38.92 23.49 -0.79
CA TRP A 18 -38.82 22.07 -0.47
C TRP A 18 -38.13 21.26 -1.58
N ILE A 19 -38.42 21.56 -2.85
CA ILE A 19 -37.73 20.92 -3.99
C ILE A 19 -36.24 21.27 -3.99
N LEU A 20 -35.89 22.54 -3.77
CA LEU A 20 -34.49 22.98 -3.73
C LEU A 20 -33.72 22.28 -2.61
N ILE A 21 -34.29 22.20 -1.41
CA ILE A 21 -33.68 21.48 -0.27
C ILE A 21 -33.50 20.00 -0.62
N LEU A 22 -34.53 19.35 -1.17
CA LEU A 22 -34.44 17.94 -1.56
C LEU A 22 -33.36 17.72 -2.62
N SER A 23 -33.29 18.58 -3.64
CA SER A 23 -32.28 18.50 -4.69
C SER A 23 -30.86 18.66 -4.13
N PHE A 24 -30.66 19.60 -3.19
CA PHE A 24 -29.39 19.81 -2.53
C PHE A 24 -28.97 18.58 -1.72
N VAL A 25 -29.89 17.99 -0.95
CA VAL A 25 -29.63 16.76 -0.19
C VAL A 25 -29.23 15.61 -1.12
N VAL A 26 -29.95 15.41 -2.24
CA VAL A 26 -29.62 14.38 -3.24
C VAL A 26 -28.21 14.61 -3.80
N ILE A 27 -27.89 15.84 -4.22
CA ILE A 27 -26.56 16.19 -4.76
C ILE A 27 -25.47 15.93 -3.71
N CYS A 28 -25.68 16.31 -2.45
CA CYS A 28 -24.73 16.05 -1.37
C CYS A 28 -24.51 14.55 -1.15
N VAL A 29 -25.57 13.73 -1.14
CA VAL A 29 -25.45 12.28 -0.98
C VAL A 29 -24.70 11.67 -2.17
N CYS A 30 -25.02 12.05 -3.40
CA CYS A 30 -24.31 11.62 -4.60
C CYS A 30 -22.83 12.01 -4.55
N TYR A 31 -22.52 13.25 -4.17
CA TYR A 31 -21.15 13.74 -4.05
C TYR A 31 -20.36 13.01 -2.97
N LEU A 32 -20.93 12.82 -1.77
CA LEU A 32 -20.28 12.09 -0.68
C LEU A 32 -20.06 10.61 -1.04
N SER A 33 -20.99 9.99 -1.76
CA SER A 33 -20.87 8.59 -2.22
C SER A 33 -19.78 8.46 -3.29
N TRP A 34 -19.76 9.38 -4.26
CA TRP A 34 -18.71 9.46 -5.28
C TRP A 34 -17.34 9.69 -4.61
N ALA A 35 -17.22 10.65 -3.70
CA ALA A 35 -15.99 10.90 -2.96
C ALA A 35 -15.54 9.68 -2.16
N ALA A 36 -16.44 8.92 -1.53
CA ALA A 36 -16.10 7.68 -0.82
C ALA A 36 -15.58 6.58 -1.75
N LEU A 37 -16.07 6.50 -3.00
CA LEU A 37 -15.54 5.57 -4.00
C LEU A 37 -14.09 5.89 -4.41
N PHE A 38 -13.67 7.15 -4.32
CA PHE A 38 -12.29 7.56 -4.63
C PHE A 38 -11.41 7.78 -3.39
N ARG A 39 -11.97 7.69 -2.18
CA ARG A 39 -11.15 7.69 -0.97
C ARG A 39 -10.19 6.49 -1.03
N PRO A 40 -8.88 6.68 -0.87
CA PRO A 40 -7.98 5.56 -0.64
C PRO A 40 -8.49 4.84 0.60
N VAL A 41 -8.91 3.59 0.46
CA VAL A 41 -9.36 2.79 1.59
C VAL A 41 -8.11 2.45 2.40
N PRO A 42 -7.97 2.92 3.65
CA PRO A 42 -6.92 2.42 4.52
C PRO A 42 -7.18 0.93 4.74
N GLY A 43 -6.18 0.07 4.51
CA GLY A 43 -6.32 -1.37 4.73
C GLY A 43 -6.55 -2.23 3.49
N ASN A 44 -6.10 -1.81 2.30
CA ASN A 44 -6.08 -2.67 1.10
C ASN A 44 -5.07 -3.83 1.18
N GLN A 45 -4.35 -3.92 2.30
CA GLN A 45 -3.34 -4.92 2.59
C GLN A 45 -3.95 -5.96 3.54
N PRO A 46 -3.66 -7.25 3.34
CA PRO A 46 -4.04 -8.25 4.32
C PRO A 46 -3.40 -7.92 5.68
N GLU A 47 -3.97 -8.43 6.76
CA GLU A 47 -3.30 -8.33 8.06
C GLU A 47 -1.97 -9.09 8.04
N LEU A 48 -1.03 -8.66 8.88
CA LEU A 48 0.18 -9.43 9.15
C LEU A 48 -0.17 -10.65 10.00
N SER A 49 0.38 -11.80 9.63
CA SER A 49 0.38 -12.99 10.47
C SER A 49 1.17 -12.75 11.76
N VAL A 50 0.96 -13.60 12.77
CA VAL A 50 1.68 -13.51 14.06
C VAL A 50 3.19 -13.58 13.84
N LYS A 51 3.66 -14.51 13.00
CA LYS A 51 5.09 -14.66 12.67
C LYS A 51 5.67 -13.43 11.97
N GLU A 52 4.91 -12.80 11.08
CA GLU A 52 5.35 -11.56 10.43
C GLU A 52 5.47 -10.43 11.45
N LYS A 53 4.50 -10.28 12.35
CA LYS A 53 4.55 -9.27 13.41
C LYS A 53 5.76 -9.47 14.32
N GLU A 54 5.99 -10.69 14.79
CA GLU A 54 7.14 -11.04 15.64
C GLU A 54 8.46 -10.73 14.93
N TYR A 55 8.62 -11.21 13.69
CA TYR A 55 9.83 -10.98 12.91
C TYR A 55 10.06 -9.50 12.62
N PHE A 56 9.02 -8.74 12.28
CA PHE A 56 9.17 -7.31 11.97
C PHE A 56 9.55 -6.51 13.21
N ASN A 57 8.96 -6.82 14.36
CA ASN A 57 9.33 -6.22 15.63
C ASN A 57 10.80 -6.54 16.00
N GLU A 58 11.25 -7.78 15.76
CA GLU A 58 12.66 -8.14 15.96
C GLU A 58 13.60 -7.33 15.05
N MET A 59 13.21 -7.12 13.79
CA MET A 59 13.98 -6.35 12.83
C MET A 59 14.02 -4.86 13.19
N GLU A 60 12.91 -4.26 13.61
CA GLU A 60 12.85 -2.86 14.11
C GLU A 60 13.60 -2.68 15.44
N GLY A 61 13.84 -3.76 16.19
CA GLY A 61 14.69 -3.73 17.38
C GLY A 61 16.19 -3.59 17.09
N LYS A 62 16.61 -3.70 15.82
CA LYS A 62 18.01 -3.55 15.41
C LYS A 62 18.37 -2.08 15.28
N GLU A 63 19.55 -1.72 15.75
CA GLU A 63 20.07 -0.35 15.63
C GLU A 63 20.08 0.11 14.17
N GLY A 64 19.51 1.30 13.93
CA GLY A 64 19.42 1.90 12.60
C GLY A 64 18.27 1.37 11.73
N TRP A 65 17.57 0.30 12.12
CA TRP A 65 16.43 -0.24 11.36
C TRP A 65 15.12 0.38 11.84
N ASP A 66 14.31 0.84 10.90
CA ASP A 66 13.03 1.48 11.17
C ASP A 66 12.01 1.13 10.09
N TYR A 67 10.74 1.31 10.43
CA TYR A 67 9.63 1.26 9.49
C TYR A 67 9.62 -0.04 8.68
N VAL A 68 9.78 -1.18 9.35
CA VAL A 68 9.76 -2.50 8.72
C VAL A 68 8.32 -2.83 8.37
N ARG A 69 8.06 -2.93 7.08
CA ARG A 69 6.71 -3.09 6.54
C ARG A 69 6.65 -4.12 5.45
N ARG A 70 5.46 -4.66 5.30
CA ARG A 70 5.08 -5.48 4.16
C ARG A 70 4.16 -4.70 3.23
N SER A 71 4.30 -4.96 1.94
CA SER A 71 3.24 -4.76 0.98
C SER A 71 3.05 -6.02 0.14
N VAL A 72 1.81 -6.30 -0.23
CA VAL A 72 1.40 -7.38 -1.12
C VAL A 72 0.61 -6.75 -2.26
N TYR A 73 0.82 -7.26 -3.47
CA TYR A 73 0.05 -6.83 -4.63
C TYR A 73 -0.08 -7.98 -5.63
N ASN A 74 -1.21 -8.01 -6.35
CA ASN A 74 -1.41 -8.98 -7.40
C ASN A 74 -0.53 -8.68 -8.61
N ILE A 75 -0.14 -9.74 -9.33
CA ILE A 75 0.68 -9.62 -10.53
C ILE A 75 0.01 -10.29 -11.72
N ASN A 76 0.32 -9.80 -12.92
CA ASN A 76 -0.10 -10.43 -14.16
C ASN A 76 0.84 -11.62 -14.53
N LYS A 77 0.59 -12.24 -15.69
CA LYS A 77 1.41 -13.37 -16.17
C LYS A 77 2.87 -12.99 -16.49
N SER A 78 3.15 -11.73 -16.82
CA SER A 78 4.52 -11.21 -17.00
C SER A 78 5.21 -10.87 -15.69
N GLY A 79 4.50 -10.90 -14.55
CA GLY A 79 5.04 -10.60 -13.23
C GLY A 79 4.96 -9.11 -12.85
N GLU A 80 4.27 -8.30 -13.65
CA GLU A 80 4.07 -6.87 -13.40
C GLU A 80 2.91 -6.65 -12.43
N SER A 81 3.03 -5.58 -11.64
CA SER A 81 2.01 -5.20 -10.66
C SER A 81 0.68 -4.87 -11.33
N LEU A 82 -0.40 -5.46 -10.82
CA LEU A 82 -1.76 -5.05 -11.12
C LEU A 82 -2.13 -3.93 -10.15
N HIS A 83 -2.27 -2.70 -10.65
CA HIS A 83 -2.68 -1.52 -9.88
C HIS A 83 -4.15 -1.60 -9.42
N GLN A 84 -4.44 -2.55 -8.54
CA GLN A 84 -5.77 -2.84 -8.05
C GLN A 84 -6.01 -2.20 -6.69
N ARG A 85 -7.27 -1.86 -6.43
CA ARG A 85 -7.68 -1.26 -5.15
C ARG A 85 -7.59 -2.26 -4.00
N LEU A 86 -7.84 -3.55 -4.25
CA LEU A 86 -7.81 -4.60 -3.22
C LEU A 86 -6.90 -5.74 -3.67
N VAL A 87 -6.17 -6.31 -2.72
CA VAL A 87 -5.32 -7.49 -2.93
C VAL A 87 -6.14 -8.76 -2.78
N ASP A 88 -6.06 -9.64 -3.77
CA ASP A 88 -6.72 -10.94 -3.82
C ASP A 88 -5.66 -12.06 -3.71
N LEU A 89 -5.53 -12.68 -2.54
CA LEU A 89 -4.49 -13.70 -2.29
C LEU A 89 -4.76 -15.03 -3.03
N ASP A 90 -5.94 -15.20 -3.63
CA ASP A 90 -6.26 -16.37 -4.48
C ASP A 90 -5.71 -16.23 -5.90
N LYS A 91 -5.26 -15.03 -6.28
CA LYS A 91 -4.55 -14.74 -7.53
C LYS A 91 -3.05 -14.67 -7.29
N ASP A 92 -2.29 -14.83 -8.37
CA ASP A 92 -0.84 -14.70 -8.32
C ASP A 92 -0.44 -13.32 -7.76
N TYR A 93 0.51 -13.32 -6.83
CA TYR A 93 0.89 -12.11 -6.10
C TYR A 93 2.39 -12.05 -5.79
N ALA A 94 2.85 -10.82 -5.52
CA ALA A 94 4.18 -10.50 -5.04
C ALA A 94 4.13 -10.07 -3.57
N TYR A 95 5.15 -10.46 -2.81
CA TYR A 95 5.39 -10.05 -1.44
C TYR A 95 6.57 -9.10 -1.40
N MET A 96 6.39 -7.93 -0.81
CA MET A 96 7.44 -6.92 -0.68
C MET A 96 7.72 -6.67 0.80
N PHE A 97 8.95 -6.93 1.23
CA PHE A 97 9.51 -6.49 2.51
C PHE A 97 10.25 -5.18 2.28
N ARG A 98 9.91 -4.16 3.05
CA ARG A 98 10.54 -2.84 2.96
C ARG A 98 10.92 -2.36 4.35
N THR A 99 12.09 -1.76 4.48
CA THR A 99 12.50 -1.05 5.70
C THR A 99 13.22 0.24 5.32
N LYS A 100 13.21 1.19 6.26
CA LYS A 100 14.06 2.35 6.25
C LYS A 100 15.25 2.09 7.17
N ILE A 101 16.45 2.35 6.68
CA ILE A 101 17.66 2.44 7.49
C ILE A 101 17.89 3.92 7.77
N ASN A 102 18.05 4.28 9.04
CA ASN A 102 18.02 5.67 9.48
C ASN A 102 19.36 6.38 9.36
N ASP A 103 20.47 5.63 9.35
CA ASP A 103 21.81 6.21 9.27
C ASP A 103 22.64 5.57 8.14
N SER A 104 23.57 6.37 7.61
CA SER A 104 24.42 5.98 6.49
C SER A 104 25.37 4.84 6.84
N ILE A 105 25.90 4.81 8.07
CA ILE A 105 26.87 3.81 8.50
C ILE A 105 26.22 2.43 8.47
N THR A 106 25.05 2.28 9.07
CA THR A 106 24.27 1.04 9.03
C THR A 106 23.94 0.65 7.60
N PHE A 107 23.45 1.57 6.77
CA PHE A 107 23.04 1.27 5.39
C PHE A 107 24.21 0.77 4.51
N PHE A 108 25.33 1.49 4.53
CA PHE A 108 26.50 1.17 3.69
C PHE A 108 27.35 0.02 4.26
N SER A 109 27.18 -0.33 5.54
CA SER A 109 27.85 -1.49 6.16
C SER A 109 27.05 -2.79 6.08
N LEU A 110 25.78 -2.74 5.64
CA LEU A 110 24.96 -3.95 5.46
C LEU A 110 25.68 -4.97 4.56
N PRO A 111 25.86 -6.23 5.01
CA PRO A 111 26.49 -7.26 4.19
C PRO A 111 25.85 -7.40 2.81
N ASN A 112 26.66 -7.74 1.79
CA ASN A 112 26.20 -7.88 0.39
C ASN A 112 25.11 -8.96 0.17
N LYS A 113 24.89 -9.85 1.14
CA LYS A 113 23.89 -10.94 1.08
C LYS A 113 22.73 -10.76 2.06
N THR A 114 22.54 -9.55 2.57
CA THR A 114 21.50 -9.29 3.59
C THR A 114 20.11 -9.55 3.01
N GLU A 115 19.85 -9.06 1.79
CA GLU A 115 18.60 -9.27 1.06
C GLU A 115 18.35 -10.75 0.81
N ASP A 116 19.37 -11.49 0.35
CA ASP A 116 19.28 -12.93 0.09
C ASP A 116 18.87 -13.69 1.37
N THR A 117 19.49 -13.31 2.49
CA THR A 117 19.26 -13.93 3.81
C THR A 117 17.84 -13.66 4.31
N ILE A 118 17.38 -12.40 4.21
CA ILE A 118 16.02 -12.02 4.61
C ILE A 118 14.98 -12.69 3.71
N ALA A 119 15.17 -12.67 2.38
CA ALA A 119 14.26 -13.32 1.44
C ALA A 119 14.11 -14.82 1.74
N LEU A 120 15.23 -15.51 1.98
CA LEU A 120 15.23 -16.93 2.30
C LEU A 120 14.55 -17.21 3.65
N HIS A 121 14.82 -16.39 4.66
CA HIS A 121 14.20 -16.54 5.98
C HIS A 121 12.69 -16.32 5.91
N LEU A 122 12.26 -15.25 5.25
CA LEU A 122 10.86 -14.93 5.01
C LEU A 122 10.12 -16.10 4.34
N TYR A 123 10.66 -16.62 3.23
CA TYR A 123 10.03 -17.70 2.46
C TYR A 123 9.97 -19.04 3.21
N ASN A 124 11.00 -19.35 4.01
CA ASN A 124 11.09 -20.65 4.65
C ASN A 124 10.38 -20.72 6.00
N HIS A 125 10.34 -19.62 6.76
CA HIS A 125 9.97 -19.65 8.18
C HIS A 125 8.79 -18.75 8.53
N ILE A 126 8.64 -17.61 7.85
CA ILE A 126 7.70 -16.55 8.21
C ILE A 126 6.42 -16.61 7.39
N ILE A 127 6.54 -16.56 6.06
CA ILE A 127 5.42 -16.46 5.14
C ILE A 127 4.76 -17.83 4.95
N HIS A 128 3.44 -17.86 4.88
CA HIS A 128 2.71 -19.07 4.49
C HIS A 128 3.03 -19.46 3.04
N LYS A 129 3.39 -20.71 2.80
CA LYS A 129 3.74 -21.23 1.47
C LYS A 129 2.49 -21.39 0.59
N SER A 130 2.03 -20.28 0.01
CA SER A 130 0.97 -20.27 -0.99
C SER A 130 1.53 -20.60 -2.39
N PRO A 131 0.87 -21.46 -3.18
CA PRO A 131 1.24 -21.65 -4.60
C PRO A 131 1.01 -20.39 -5.44
N ARG A 132 0.27 -19.40 -4.92
CA ARG A 132 0.00 -18.10 -5.55
C ARG A 132 1.10 -17.06 -5.29
N LEU A 133 1.97 -17.29 -4.31
CA LEU A 133 3.15 -16.44 -4.12
C LEU A 133 4.13 -16.70 -5.27
N LYS A 134 4.37 -15.69 -6.11
CA LYS A 134 5.25 -15.81 -7.28
C LYS A 134 6.53 -15.02 -7.17
N LYS A 135 6.54 -13.97 -6.35
CA LYS A 135 7.67 -13.04 -6.24
C LYS A 135 7.86 -12.56 -4.81
N ILE A 136 9.10 -12.46 -4.36
CA ILE A 136 9.49 -11.79 -3.12
C ILE A 136 10.44 -10.65 -3.50
N ILE A 137 10.25 -9.48 -2.88
CA ILE A 137 11.05 -8.28 -3.13
C ILE A 137 11.52 -7.78 -1.78
N ILE A 138 12.82 -7.53 -1.66
CA ILE A 138 13.44 -6.95 -0.46
C ILE A 138 13.94 -5.56 -0.82
N ILE A 139 13.54 -4.55 -0.06
CA ILE A 139 13.94 -3.15 -0.27
C ILE A 139 14.45 -2.56 1.03
N PHE A 140 15.69 -2.09 1.01
CA PHE A 140 16.26 -1.21 2.04
C PHE A 140 16.35 0.19 1.48
N ASN A 141 15.89 1.20 2.22
CA ASN A 141 15.99 2.59 1.81
C ASN A 141 16.71 3.40 2.88
N TYR A 142 17.53 4.35 2.47
CA TYR A 142 18.16 5.33 3.34
C TYR A 142 17.99 6.69 2.69
N ASP A 143 17.49 7.68 3.44
CA ASP A 143 17.39 9.05 2.97
C ASP A 143 18.52 9.85 3.64
N GLU A 144 19.46 10.33 2.84
CA GLU A 144 20.57 11.17 3.27
C GLU A 144 20.17 12.64 3.18
N ASP A 145 20.11 13.33 4.32
CA ASP A 145 19.85 14.77 4.36
C ASP A 145 21.09 15.54 3.89
N LEU A 146 20.95 16.29 2.79
CA LEU A 146 22.02 17.12 2.25
C LEU A 146 22.03 18.54 2.84
N ASN A 147 20.84 19.08 3.16
CA ASN A 147 20.59 20.38 3.81
C ASN A 147 19.09 20.51 4.17
N GLU A 148 18.67 21.65 4.74
CA GLU A 148 17.31 21.90 5.26
C GLU A 148 16.15 21.69 4.26
N ARG A 149 16.42 21.51 2.96
CA ARG A 149 15.38 21.29 1.94
C ARG A 149 15.73 20.25 0.87
N ALA A 150 16.82 19.50 1.04
CA ALA A 150 17.24 18.50 0.07
C ALA A 150 17.70 17.22 0.75
N SER A 151 17.24 16.09 0.21
CA SER A 151 17.71 14.76 0.57
C SER A 151 18.01 13.94 -0.68
N ILE A 152 18.92 12.97 -0.55
CA ILE A 152 19.20 11.94 -1.54
C ILE A 152 18.71 10.61 -1.01
N GLY A 153 17.88 9.93 -1.79
CA GLY A 153 17.44 8.56 -1.48
C GLY A 153 18.42 7.53 -2.04
N HIS A 154 18.90 6.65 -1.17
CA HIS A 154 19.65 5.45 -1.49
C HIS A 154 18.74 4.23 -1.34
N SER A 155 18.80 3.29 -2.28
CA SER A 155 18.00 2.07 -2.21
C SER A 155 18.81 0.85 -2.60
N ARG A 156 18.63 -0.23 -1.85
CA ARG A 156 19.07 -1.59 -2.22
C ARG A 156 17.82 -2.42 -2.41
N THR A 157 17.60 -2.87 -3.65
CA THR A 157 16.43 -3.66 -4.01
C THR A 157 16.89 -4.97 -4.64
N GLU A 158 16.32 -6.06 -4.17
CA GLU A 158 16.55 -7.38 -4.76
C GLU A 158 15.24 -8.13 -4.93
N GLU A 159 15.11 -8.81 -6.06
CA GLU A 159 13.90 -9.52 -6.43
C GLU A 159 14.14 -11.02 -6.60
N TYR A 160 13.17 -11.82 -6.16
CA TYR A 160 13.25 -13.27 -6.17
C TYR A 160 11.98 -13.86 -6.74
N ALA A 161 12.11 -14.71 -7.75
CA ALA A 161 11.01 -15.51 -8.26
C ALA A 161 10.85 -16.78 -7.41
N VAL A 162 9.61 -17.12 -7.08
CA VAL A 162 9.24 -18.39 -6.45
C VAL A 162 9.00 -19.42 -7.54
N ARG A 163 9.89 -20.39 -7.67
CA ARG A 163 9.78 -21.51 -8.62
C ARG A 163 9.65 -22.82 -7.86
N GLY A 164 8.42 -23.30 -7.73
CA GLY A 164 8.12 -24.49 -6.93
C GLY A 164 8.45 -24.27 -5.46
N LYS A 165 9.45 -25.01 -4.94
CA LYS A 165 9.91 -24.94 -3.54
C LYS A 165 11.19 -24.11 -3.35
N ARG A 166 11.62 -23.34 -4.34
CA ARG A 166 12.89 -22.60 -4.33
C ARG A 166 12.68 -21.13 -4.69
N LEU A 167 13.51 -20.27 -4.10
CA LEU A 167 13.70 -18.89 -4.53
C LEU A 167 14.82 -18.84 -5.58
N VAL A 168 14.57 -18.08 -6.64
CA VAL A 168 15.56 -17.80 -7.69
C VAL A 168 15.71 -16.29 -7.78
N LYS A 169 16.91 -15.80 -7.46
CA LYS A 169 17.25 -14.38 -7.59
C LYS A 169 17.12 -13.95 -9.04
N LEU A 170 16.37 -12.87 -9.28
CA LEU A 170 16.24 -12.26 -10.59
C LEU A 170 17.44 -11.36 -10.82
N LYS A 171 18.07 -11.47 -11.98
CA LYS A 171 19.13 -10.54 -12.35
C LYS A 171 18.47 -9.23 -12.76
N HIS A 172 18.95 -8.13 -12.22
CA HIS A 172 18.74 -6.83 -12.85
C HIS A 172 19.70 -6.76 -14.04
N ASP A 173 19.14 -6.80 -15.25
CA ASP A 173 19.90 -6.39 -16.44
C ASP A 173 20.28 -4.93 -16.20
N THR A 174 21.56 -4.72 -15.93
CA THR A 174 22.15 -3.39 -15.82
C THR A 174 22.30 -2.90 -17.24
N GLU A 175 21.40 -1.99 -17.66
CA GLU A 175 21.61 -1.19 -18.89
C GLU A 175 22.88 -0.33 -18.78
#